data_AF-A0AAU1BZQ1-F1
#
_entry.id   AF-A0AAU1BZQ1-F1
#
_cell.length_a   1.000
_cell.length_b   1.000
_cell.length_c   1.000
_cell.angle_alpha   90.00
_cell.angle_beta   90.00
_cell.angle_gamma   90.00
#
_symmetry.space_group_name_H-M   'P 1'
#
loop_
_entity.id
_entity.type
_entity.pdbx_description
1 polymer ?
#
loop_
_entity_poly.entity_id
_entity_poly.type
_entity_poly.pdbx_seq_one_letter_code
_entity_poly.pdbx_strand_id
1 'polypeptide(L)'
;MSRLRFAGTTSAALAVVAGAMLFAAPSASAASNCHAWTDNNGNGIGWCDSGNGRWKVHGSCANVGGVHTGMEGSEGGRSMGKEWASVLNCSAGGGGALNMWVETYG
;
A
#
# COMPACT_ATOMS: atom_id res chain seq x y z
N MET A 1 7.28 36.78 19.78
CA MET A 1 5.91 36.21 19.78
C MET A 1 5.45 36.07 18.33
N SER A 2 4.72 34.97 18.06
CA SER A 2 3.90 34.68 16.87
C SER A 2 4.57 34.04 15.64
N ARG A 3 3.99 32.87 15.30
CA ARG A 3 4.29 31.90 14.24
C ARG A 3 3.37 32.17 13.04
N LEU A 4 3.75 31.77 11.82
CA LEU A 4 2.83 31.17 10.81
C LEU A 4 3.62 30.49 9.67
N ARG A 5 3.06 29.37 9.20
CA ARG A 5 3.64 28.34 8.32
C ARG A 5 2.95 28.36 6.93
N PHE A 6 3.68 27.85 5.92
CA PHE A 6 3.25 27.12 4.70
C PHE A 6 2.23 27.74 3.71
N ALA A 7 2.65 27.85 2.44
CA ALA A 7 1.87 27.61 1.20
C ALA A 7 2.91 27.48 0.05
N GLY A 8 3.00 26.43 -0.78
CA GLY A 8 1.99 25.51 -1.24
C GLY A 8 1.57 25.86 -2.66
N THR A 9 2.48 25.80 -3.65
CA THR A 9 2.15 25.97 -5.08
C THR A 9 2.00 24.61 -5.74
N THR A 10 0.77 24.14 -5.78
CA THR A 10 0.28 23.08 -6.66
C THR A 10 0.43 23.47 -8.12
N SER A 11 0.97 22.59 -8.95
CA SER A 11 0.81 22.66 -10.41
C SER A 11 0.49 21.26 -10.94
N ALA A 12 -0.65 21.21 -11.63
CA ALA A 12 -1.36 20.04 -12.09
C ALA A 12 -0.77 19.43 -13.38
N ALA A 13 -0.97 18.12 -13.56
CA ALA A 13 -1.11 17.44 -14.85
C ALA A 13 -1.73 16.05 -14.58
N LEU A 14 -3.06 15.91 -14.64
CA LEU A 14 -3.85 15.44 -15.79
C LEU A 14 -3.54 14.00 -16.26
N ALA A 15 -4.43 13.10 -15.82
CA ALA A 15 -5.19 12.12 -16.60
C ALA A 15 -4.46 10.98 -17.35
N VAL A 16 -4.73 9.72 -16.95
CA VAL A 16 -5.17 8.66 -17.88
C VAL A 16 -6.10 7.64 -17.17
N VAL A 17 -7.27 7.50 -17.79
CA VAL A 17 -8.33 6.48 -17.76
C VAL A 17 -7.94 5.04 -17.36
N ALA A 18 -8.72 4.43 -16.44
CA ALA A 18 -9.44 3.16 -16.66
C ALA A 18 -10.37 2.85 -15.46
N GLY A 19 -11.64 2.59 -15.76
CA GLY A 19 -12.69 2.33 -14.77
C GLY A 19 -12.67 0.92 -14.16
N ALA A 20 -13.61 0.74 -13.22
CA ALA A 20 -13.87 -0.43 -12.37
C ALA A 20 -12.83 -0.59 -11.24
N MET A 21 -13.16 -0.62 -9.94
CA MET A 21 -14.36 -1.08 -9.24
C MET A 21 -14.55 -0.26 -7.95
N LEU A 22 -15.78 0.20 -7.73
CA LEU A 22 -16.24 0.73 -6.45
C LEU A 22 -16.35 -0.44 -5.45
N PHE A 23 -15.31 -0.68 -4.65
CA PHE A 23 -15.47 -1.40 -3.39
C PHE A 23 -14.82 -0.57 -2.30
N ALA A 24 -15.65 -0.14 -1.36
CA ALA A 24 -15.25 0.54 -0.15
C ALA A 24 -14.16 -0.27 0.56
N ALA A 25 -12.91 0.18 0.42
CA ALA A 25 -11.86 -0.22 1.34
C ALA A 25 -12.26 0.31 2.72
N PRO A 26 -12.27 -0.52 3.78
CA PRO A 26 -12.45 -0.03 5.13
C PRO A 26 -11.40 1.05 5.36
N SER A 27 -11.87 2.21 5.83
CA SER A 27 -11.04 3.37 6.16
C SER A 27 -10.04 2.99 7.25
N ALA A 28 -8.89 2.46 6.84
CA ALA A 28 -7.70 2.36 7.67
C ALA A 28 -7.24 3.78 7.95
N SER A 29 -7.24 4.15 9.23
CA SER A 29 -6.69 5.40 9.73
C SER A 29 -5.35 5.69 9.06
N ALA A 30 -5.32 6.70 8.20
CA ALA A 30 -4.19 7.01 7.35
C ALA A 30 -2.94 7.32 8.19
N ALA A 31 -2.00 6.37 8.28
CA ALA A 31 -0.59 6.73 8.31
C ALA A 31 -0.33 7.44 6.97
N SER A 32 -0.18 8.75 7.03
CA SER A 32 -0.56 9.65 5.93
C SER A 32 0.27 9.55 4.64
N ASN A 33 1.19 8.58 4.50
CA ASN A 33 1.95 8.28 3.28
C ASN A 33 2.26 6.77 3.12
N CYS A 34 1.29 5.88 3.35
CA CYS A 34 1.48 4.46 3.04
C CYS A 34 0.90 4.10 1.67
N HIS A 35 1.67 3.33 0.90
CA HIS A 35 1.39 2.97 -0.48
C HIS A 35 1.46 1.45 -0.62
N ALA A 36 0.53 0.91 -1.40
CA ALA A 36 0.57 -0.47 -1.85
C ALA A 36 0.63 -0.54 -3.38
N TRP A 37 1.50 -1.38 -3.93
CA TRP A 37 1.62 -1.60 -5.37
C TRP A 37 2.05 -3.03 -5.69
N THR A 38 1.83 -3.45 -6.92
CA THR A 38 2.21 -4.79 -7.39
C THR A 38 3.59 -4.72 -8.07
N ASP A 39 4.50 -5.63 -7.72
CA ASP A 39 5.80 -5.75 -8.39
C ASP A 39 5.71 -6.55 -9.70
N ASN A 40 6.78 -6.59 -10.48
CA ASN A 40 6.82 -7.32 -11.77
C ASN A 40 6.58 -8.83 -11.64
N ASN A 41 6.84 -9.42 -10.47
CA ASN A 41 6.55 -10.82 -10.17
C ASN A 41 5.11 -11.05 -9.69
N GLY A 42 4.29 -10.00 -9.62
CA GLY A 42 2.90 -10.09 -9.16
C GLY A 42 2.73 -10.01 -7.64
N ASN A 43 3.78 -9.79 -6.85
CA ASN A 43 3.63 -9.66 -5.39
C ASN A 43 3.12 -8.27 -5.00
N GLY A 44 2.41 -8.20 -3.89
CA GLY A 44 1.97 -6.94 -3.30
C GLY A 44 3.05 -6.38 -2.40
N ILE A 45 3.40 -5.12 -2.58
CA ILE A 45 4.39 -4.40 -1.79
C ILE A 45 3.65 -3.32 -1.00
N GLY A 46 3.83 -3.29 0.32
CA GLY A 46 3.37 -2.21 1.19
C GLY A 46 4.52 -1.44 1.81
N TRP A 47 4.45 -0.12 1.73
CA TRP A 47 5.50 0.78 2.19
C TRP A 47 4.91 2.05 2.80
N CYS A 48 5.60 2.64 3.77
CA CYS A 48 5.21 3.92 4.36
C CYS A 48 6.37 4.91 4.25
N ASP A 49 6.16 6.04 3.56
CA ASP A 49 7.21 7.01 3.23
C ASP A 49 7.73 7.79 4.45
N SER A 50 6.91 7.87 5.49
CA SER A 50 7.16 8.70 6.67
C SER A 50 6.64 8.05 7.95
N GLY A 51 7.35 8.30 9.07
CA GLY A 51 7.00 7.79 10.40
C GLY A 51 7.89 6.63 10.84
N ASN A 52 7.87 6.34 12.14
CA ASN A 52 8.38 5.07 12.67
C ASN A 52 7.16 4.21 13.03
N GLY A 53 7.27 2.92 12.76
CA GLY A 53 6.17 1.99 12.99
C GLY A 53 6.36 0.70 12.23
N ARG A 54 5.43 -0.23 12.44
CA ARG A 54 5.31 -1.47 11.68
C ARG A 54 4.06 -1.40 10.83
N TRP A 55 4.05 -2.15 9.75
CA TRP A 55 2.91 -2.21 8.85
C TRP A 55 2.85 -3.53 8.12
N LYS A 56 1.67 -3.85 7.62
CA LYS A 56 1.42 -5.02 6.78
C LYS A 56 0.60 -4.61 5.58
N VAL A 57 0.96 -5.14 4.43
CA VAL A 57 0.14 -5.08 3.23
C VAL A 57 -0.85 -6.23 3.30
N HIS A 58 -2.11 -5.88 3.13
CA HIS A 58 -3.20 -6.84 3.01
C HIS A 58 -3.72 -6.75 1.59
N GLY A 59 -4.34 -7.82 1.11
CA GLY A 59 -4.96 -7.80 -0.20
C GLY A 59 -5.49 -9.15 -0.63
N SER A 60 -5.57 -9.30 -1.94
CA SER A 60 -5.98 -10.54 -2.60
C SER A 60 -4.91 -10.95 -3.61
N CYS A 61 -4.74 -12.24 -3.85
CA CYS A 61 -3.93 -12.72 -4.97
C CYS A 61 -4.83 -13.38 -6.00
N ALA A 62 -4.78 -12.87 -7.23
CA ALA A 62 -5.32 -13.60 -8.38
C ALA A 62 -4.35 -14.72 -8.75
N ASN A 63 -4.89 -15.90 -9.02
CA ASN A 63 -4.15 -17.05 -9.53
C ASN A 63 -4.94 -17.71 -10.66
N VAL A 64 -4.27 -18.53 -11.46
CA VAL A 64 -4.88 -19.44 -12.43
C VAL A 64 -5.77 -20.41 -11.65
N GLY A 65 -7.07 -20.12 -11.61
CA GLY A 65 -8.06 -20.90 -10.85
C GLY A 65 -8.94 -20.08 -9.89
N GLY A 66 -8.61 -18.81 -9.62
CA GLY A 66 -9.47 -17.95 -8.80
C GLY A 66 -8.74 -16.81 -8.08
N VAL A 67 -9.49 -16.07 -7.26
CA VAL A 67 -8.97 -14.98 -6.42
C VAL A 67 -8.99 -15.43 -4.96
N HIS A 68 -7.82 -15.41 -4.31
CA HIS A 68 -7.68 -15.67 -2.89
C HIS A 68 -7.71 -14.33 -2.16
N THR A 69 -8.68 -14.12 -1.27
CA THR A 69 -8.92 -12.84 -0.60
C THR A 69 -8.49 -12.88 0.87
N GLY A 70 -8.33 -11.70 1.49
CA GLY A 70 -8.01 -11.59 2.91
C GLY A 70 -6.59 -12.04 3.26
N MET A 71 -5.67 -11.95 2.30
CA MET A 71 -4.30 -12.38 2.50
C MET A 71 -3.47 -11.26 3.12
N GLU A 72 -2.54 -11.65 3.98
CA GLU A 72 -1.66 -10.76 4.72
C GLU A 72 -0.21 -10.99 4.26
N GLY A 73 0.51 -9.89 4.02
CA GLY A 73 1.91 -9.91 3.69
C GLY A 73 2.82 -9.94 4.91
N SER A 74 4.13 -10.05 4.67
CA SER A 74 5.14 -9.99 5.71
C SER A 74 5.13 -8.65 6.45
N GLU A 75 5.64 -8.60 7.67
CA GLU A 75 5.82 -7.32 8.36
C GLU A 75 6.78 -6.40 7.60
N GLY A 76 6.35 -5.17 7.34
CA GLY A 76 7.13 -4.02 6.93
C GLY A 76 7.34 -3.06 8.11
N GLY A 77 8.29 -2.14 8.01
CA GLY A 77 8.54 -1.22 9.10
C GLY A 77 9.67 -0.23 8.86
N ARG A 78 9.71 0.78 9.72
CA ARG A 78 10.82 1.72 9.85
C ARG A 78 11.17 1.89 11.32
N SER A 79 12.44 1.64 11.67
CA SER A 79 12.95 1.77 13.03
C SER A 79 14.46 2.03 13.03
N MET A 80 14.91 2.98 13.85
CA MET A 80 16.34 3.33 14.03
C MET A 80 17.12 3.50 12.71
N GLY A 81 16.52 4.15 11.72
CA GLY A 81 17.14 4.38 10.40
C GLY A 81 17.20 3.15 9.50
N LYS A 82 16.59 2.02 9.91
CA LYS A 82 16.36 0.86 9.04
C LYS A 82 14.92 0.88 8.54
N GLU A 83 14.74 0.49 7.30
CA GLU A 83 13.44 0.40 6.66
C GLU A 83 13.34 -0.87 5.83
N TRP A 84 12.16 -1.49 5.84
CA TRP A 84 11.87 -2.68 5.05
C TRP A 84 10.40 -2.70 4.64
N ALA A 85 10.14 -3.25 3.46
CA ALA A 85 8.81 -3.34 2.88
C ALA A 85 8.03 -4.52 3.46
N SER A 86 6.72 -4.36 3.50
CA SER A 86 5.80 -5.48 3.67
C SER A 86 5.57 -6.13 2.32
N VAL A 87 5.61 -7.47 2.24
CA VAL A 87 5.49 -8.22 0.98
C VAL A 87 4.41 -9.28 1.09
N LEU A 88 3.37 -9.17 0.27
CA LEU A 88 2.35 -10.17 0.04
C LEU A 88 2.74 -11.04 -1.16
N ASN A 89 3.07 -12.31 -0.90
CA ASN A 89 3.50 -13.22 -1.95
C ASN A 89 2.29 -13.77 -2.72
N CYS A 90 2.15 -13.37 -3.98
CA CYS A 90 1.13 -13.87 -4.91
C CYS A 90 1.72 -14.73 -6.03
N SER A 91 3.04 -14.95 -6.03
CA SER A 91 3.78 -15.54 -7.16
C SER A 91 3.40 -17.01 -7.45
N ALA A 92 2.65 -17.67 -6.57
CA ALA A 92 2.41 -19.12 -6.62
C ALA A 92 1.37 -19.59 -7.68
N GLY A 93 0.82 -18.71 -8.52
CA GLY A 93 -0.22 -19.13 -9.45
C GLY A 93 -0.46 -18.23 -10.66
N GLY A 94 0.51 -17.42 -11.07
CA GLY A 94 0.45 -16.71 -12.36
C GLY A 94 -0.52 -15.51 -12.42
N GLY A 95 -0.94 -14.97 -11.27
CA GLY A 95 -1.62 -13.68 -11.22
C GLY A 95 -0.98 -12.72 -10.22
N GLY A 96 -1.58 -11.53 -10.10
CA GLY A 96 -1.02 -10.42 -9.33
C GLY A 96 -1.77 -10.17 -8.03
N ALA A 97 -1.13 -9.41 -7.14
CA ALA A 97 -1.76 -8.80 -5.99
C ALA A 97 -2.81 -7.76 -6.45
N LEU A 98 -3.98 -7.83 -5.83
CA LEU A 98 -5.15 -7.01 -6.10
C LEU A 98 -5.75 -6.51 -4.79
N ASN A 99 -6.54 -5.43 -4.86
CA ASN A 99 -7.27 -4.86 -3.72
C ASN A 99 -6.36 -4.68 -2.50
N MET A 100 -5.18 -4.10 -2.69
CA MET A 100 -4.20 -3.99 -1.61
C MET A 100 -4.42 -2.75 -0.75
N TRP A 101 -4.19 -2.88 0.54
CA TRP A 101 -4.10 -1.75 1.47
C TRP A 101 -2.99 -2.00 2.48
N VAL A 102 -2.45 -0.93 3.04
CA VAL A 102 -1.44 -1.01 4.11
C VAL A 102 -2.13 -0.73 5.43
N GLU A 103 -2.02 -1.66 6.37
CA GLU A 103 -2.38 -1.46 7.76
C GLU A 103 -1.12 -1.14 8.56
N THR A 104 -1.11 -0.01 9.24
CA THR A 104 -0.02 0.36 10.15
C THR A 104 -0.38 -0.01 11.58
N TYR A 105 0.58 -0.59 12.31
CA TYR A 105 0.44 -0.92 13.72
C TYR A 105 1.71 -0.54 14.50
N GLY A 106 1.51 -0.04 15.71
CA GLY A 106 2.55 0.38 16.64
C GLY A 106 2.50 -0.47 17.88
#